data_AF-A0A8D8HMI8-F1
#
_entry.id   AF-A0A8D8HMI8-F1
#
_cell.length_a   1.000
_cell.length_b   1.000
_cell.length_c   1.000
_cell.angle_alpha   90.00
_cell.angle_beta   90.00
_cell.angle_gamma   90.00
#
_symmetry.space_group_name_H-M   'P 1'
#
loop_
_entity.id
_entity.type
_entity.pdbx_description
1 polymer ?
#
loop_
_entity_poly.entity_id
_entity_poly.type
_entity_poly.pdbx_seq_one_letter_code
_entity_poly.pdbx_strand_id
1 'polypeptide(L)'
;MAKVITQETFDDVVKENIIEFSMSVEESRTETVQQFQAQGINLANIIQDLNVNPETGVPLLNEAVEYLRSTELTSAANKDQICGHLATVVAECKLSVPHRVLAAKLGAYELIVGTLEKETALDKEVLAKLVAAANAIINKQPDVFSSKSLEVALRLL
;
A
#
# COMPACT_ATOMS: atom_id res chain seq x y z
N MET A 1 -14.20 -11.40 -25.30
CA MET A 1 -13.57 -11.07 -24.00
C MET A 1 -12.90 -9.73 -24.14
N ALA A 2 -13.18 -8.78 -23.26
CA ALA A 2 -12.42 -7.53 -23.22
C ALA A 2 -10.99 -7.84 -22.72
N LYS A 3 -9.98 -7.12 -23.22
CA LYS A 3 -8.61 -7.23 -22.72
C LYS A 3 -8.54 -6.63 -21.31
N VAL A 4 -7.77 -7.23 -20.42
CA VAL A 4 -7.54 -6.71 -19.05
C VAL A 4 -6.05 -6.57 -18.82
N ILE A 5 -5.66 -5.67 -17.93
CA ILE A 5 -4.28 -5.44 -17.52
C ILE A 5 -4.14 -5.61 -16.00
N THR A 6 -2.89 -5.61 -15.53
CA THR A 6 -2.58 -5.61 -14.10
C THR A 6 -2.50 -4.17 -13.56
N GLN A 7 -2.57 -4.03 -12.23
CA GLN A 7 -2.34 -2.73 -11.59
C GLN A 7 -0.92 -2.23 -11.87
N GLU A 8 0.08 -3.11 -11.80
CA GLU A 8 1.49 -2.79 -12.09
C GLU A 8 1.64 -2.19 -13.50
N THR A 9 1.04 -2.81 -14.52
CA THR A 9 1.04 -2.27 -15.89
C THR A 9 0.40 -0.89 -16.00
N PHE A 10 -0.64 -0.61 -15.20
CA PHE A 10 -1.26 0.71 -15.19
C PHE A 10 -0.36 1.74 -14.50
N ASP A 11 0.19 1.39 -13.33
CA ASP A 11 1.07 2.24 -12.54
C ASP A 11 2.37 2.57 -13.29
N ASP A 12 2.92 1.63 -14.07
CA ASP A 12 4.11 1.84 -14.89
C ASP A 12 3.89 2.91 -15.97
N VAL A 13 2.73 2.90 -16.65
CA VAL A 13 2.40 3.93 -17.65
C VAL A 13 2.13 5.28 -16.99
N VAL A 14 1.47 5.29 -15.83
CA VAL A 14 1.28 6.53 -15.05
C VAL A 14 2.62 7.12 -14.64
N LYS A 15 3.56 6.27 -14.20
CA LYS A 15 4.92 6.66 -13.83
C LYS A 15 5.70 7.20 -15.02
N GLU A 16 5.66 6.53 -16.17
CA GLU A 16 6.30 6.99 -17.42
C GLU A 16 5.80 8.39 -17.80
N ASN A 17 4.47 8.59 -17.81
CA ASN A 17 3.84 9.89 -18.08
C ASN A 17 4.31 11.00 -17.12
N ILE A 18 4.45 10.70 -15.82
CA ILE A 18 4.92 11.68 -14.84
C ILE A 18 6.41 11.99 -15.03
N ILE A 19 7.25 10.96 -15.15
CA ILE A 19 8.71 11.11 -15.10
C ILE A 19 9.30 11.49 -16.46
N GLU A 20 8.88 10.82 -17.53
CA GLU A 20 9.45 11.02 -18.86
C GLU A 20 8.79 12.19 -19.59
N PHE A 21 7.49 12.40 -19.36
CA PHE A 21 6.72 13.46 -20.01
C PHE A 21 6.42 14.66 -19.10
N SER A 22 6.88 14.64 -17.84
CA SER A 22 6.72 15.75 -16.88
C SER A 22 5.25 16.17 -16.68
N MET A 23 4.33 15.21 -16.79
CA MET A 23 2.91 15.44 -16.62
C MET A 23 2.54 15.52 -15.14
N SER A 24 1.48 16.27 -14.81
CA SER A 24 0.90 16.20 -13.48
C SER A 24 0.27 14.82 -13.22
N VAL A 25 0.05 14.48 -11.94
CA VAL A 25 -0.58 13.20 -11.55
C VAL A 25 -1.98 13.07 -12.16
N GLU A 26 -2.76 14.13 -12.15
CA GLU A 26 -4.12 14.16 -12.69
C GLU A 26 -4.14 14.01 -14.21
N GLU A 27 -3.25 14.70 -14.92
CA GLU A 27 -3.12 14.59 -16.38
C GLU A 27 -2.65 13.19 -16.77
N SER A 28 -1.59 12.68 -16.13
CA SER A 28 -1.04 11.34 -16.37
C SER A 28 -2.11 10.25 -16.18
N ARG A 29 -2.88 10.34 -15.08
CA ARG A 29 -3.98 9.41 -14.81
C ARG A 29 -5.06 9.48 -15.89
N THR A 30 -5.50 10.69 -16.24
CA THR A 30 -6.55 10.90 -17.24
C THR A 30 -6.13 10.35 -18.59
N GLU A 31 -4.91 10.65 -19.01
CA GLU A 31 -4.37 10.19 -20.29
C GLU A 31 -4.22 8.66 -20.30
N THR A 32 -3.65 8.06 -19.25
CA THR A 32 -3.47 6.61 -19.15
C THR A 32 -4.81 5.87 -19.27
N VAL A 33 -5.86 6.37 -18.61
CA VAL A 33 -7.22 5.82 -18.71
C VAL A 33 -7.73 5.90 -20.16
N GLN A 34 -7.58 7.04 -20.82
CA GLN A 34 -8.01 7.22 -22.21
C GLN A 34 -7.25 6.31 -23.18
N GLN A 35 -5.92 6.21 -23.03
CA GLN A 35 -5.08 5.37 -23.88
C GLN A 35 -5.47 3.89 -23.78
N PHE A 36 -5.70 3.37 -22.58
CA PHE A 36 -6.13 1.97 -22.41
C PHE A 36 -7.56 1.73 -22.90
N GLN A 37 -8.49 2.65 -22.63
CA GLN A 37 -9.86 2.53 -23.13
C GLN A 37 -9.93 2.55 -24.68
N ALA A 38 -9.12 3.38 -25.33
CA ALA A 38 -9.02 3.43 -26.80
C ALA A 38 -8.52 2.10 -27.40
N GLN A 39 -7.72 1.34 -26.65
CA GLN A 39 -7.25 0.00 -27.02
C GLN A 39 -8.26 -1.12 -26.68
N GLY A 40 -9.44 -0.78 -26.16
CA GLY A 40 -10.47 -1.73 -25.76
C GLY A 40 -10.12 -2.50 -24.48
N ILE A 41 -9.26 -1.95 -23.63
CA ILE A 41 -8.92 -2.53 -22.32
C ILE A 41 -10.00 -2.15 -21.30
N ASN A 42 -10.46 -3.16 -20.57
CA ASN A 42 -11.39 -2.99 -19.46
C ASN A 42 -10.59 -2.68 -18.18
N LEU A 43 -10.86 -1.52 -17.57
CA LEU A 43 -10.18 -1.03 -16.37
C LEU A 43 -10.98 -1.25 -15.06
N ALA A 44 -12.05 -2.05 -15.09
CA ALA A 44 -12.89 -2.30 -13.91
C ALA A 44 -12.14 -2.97 -12.74
N ASN A 45 -10.99 -3.60 -13.00
CA ASN A 45 -10.13 -4.23 -12.01
C ASN A 45 -8.96 -3.35 -11.55
N ILE A 46 -8.87 -2.11 -12.05
CA ILE A 46 -7.76 -1.18 -11.79
C ILE A 46 -8.20 -0.12 -10.79
N ILE A 47 -7.35 0.14 -9.80
CA ILE A 47 -7.47 1.22 -8.84
C ILE A 47 -6.90 2.47 -9.50
N GLN A 48 -7.80 3.35 -9.95
CA GLN A 48 -7.40 4.55 -10.69
C GLN A 48 -7.17 5.74 -9.76
N ASP A 49 -7.58 5.66 -8.50
CA ASP A 49 -7.59 6.75 -7.53
C ASP A 49 -6.43 6.73 -6.53
N LEU A 50 -5.43 5.85 -6.72
CA LEU A 50 -4.23 5.77 -5.87
C LEU A 50 -3.52 7.12 -5.78
N ASN A 51 -3.15 7.54 -4.57
CA ASN A 51 -2.27 8.70 -4.43
C ASN A 51 -0.88 8.35 -4.93
N VAL A 52 -0.34 9.20 -5.81
CA VAL A 52 0.96 8.99 -6.48
C VAL A 52 1.93 10.08 -6.03
N ASN A 53 3.17 9.69 -5.77
CA ASN A 53 4.25 10.62 -5.52
C ASN A 53 4.61 11.37 -6.82
N PRO A 54 4.49 12.71 -6.87
CA PRO A 54 4.75 13.47 -8.09
C PRO A 54 6.22 13.46 -8.50
N GLU A 55 7.15 13.16 -7.59
CA GLU A 55 8.59 13.13 -7.88
C GLU A 55 9.07 11.79 -8.43
N THR A 56 8.43 10.68 -8.03
CA THR A 56 8.84 9.32 -8.41
C THR A 56 7.86 8.65 -9.38
N GLY A 57 6.63 9.17 -9.48
CA GLY A 57 5.53 8.59 -10.23
C GLY A 57 5.00 7.27 -9.63
N VAL A 58 5.47 6.87 -8.44
CA VAL A 58 5.09 5.62 -7.79
C VAL A 58 3.92 5.86 -6.82
N PRO A 59 2.94 4.94 -6.72
CA PRO A 59 1.90 5.04 -5.71
C PRO A 59 2.47 5.11 -4.29
N LEU A 60 1.94 6.01 -3.46
CA LEU A 60 2.39 6.23 -2.08
C LEU A 60 2.27 4.95 -1.23
N LEU A 61 1.27 4.12 -1.51
CA LEU A 61 1.11 2.82 -0.86
C LEU A 61 2.29 1.89 -1.16
N ASN A 62 2.72 1.82 -2.43
CA ASN A 62 3.82 0.96 -2.86
C ASN A 62 5.14 1.42 -2.22
N GLU A 63 5.41 2.73 -2.25
CA GLU A 63 6.59 3.31 -1.60
C GLU A 63 6.61 3.06 -0.09
N ALA A 64 5.45 3.21 0.57
CA ALA A 64 5.35 2.98 2.01
C ALA A 64 5.61 1.52 2.38
N VAL A 65 5.05 0.57 1.63
CA VAL A 65 5.27 -0.86 1.90
C VAL A 65 6.72 -1.26 1.61
N GLU A 66 7.33 -0.72 0.55
CA GLU A 66 8.72 -1.01 0.21
C GLU A 66 9.71 -0.42 1.23
N TYR A 67 9.45 0.80 1.72
CA TYR A 67 10.23 1.39 2.81
C TYR A 67 10.15 0.52 4.08
N LEU A 68 8.95 0.11 4.48
CA LEU A 68 8.75 -0.72 5.67
C LEU A 68 9.40 -2.10 5.51
N ARG A 69 9.47 -2.64 4.29
CA ARG A 69 10.12 -3.92 3.98
C ARG A 69 11.64 -3.85 4.07
N SER A 70 12.23 -2.73 3.65
CA SER A 70 13.67 -2.50 3.61
C SER A 70 14.24 -1.91 4.91
N THR A 71 13.39 -1.51 5.85
CA THR A 71 13.77 -0.85 7.10
C THR A 71 13.60 -1.77 8.30
N GLU A 72 14.56 -1.74 9.22
CA GLU A 72 14.43 -2.39 10.52
C GLU A 72 13.44 -1.63 11.41
N LEU A 73 12.27 -2.22 11.68
CA LEU A 73 11.16 -1.55 12.36
C LEU A 73 11.37 -1.33 13.87
N THR A 74 12.45 -1.85 14.43
CA THR A 74 12.93 -1.59 15.80
C THR A 74 13.88 -0.39 15.88
N SER A 75 14.32 0.16 14.74
CA SER A 75 15.29 1.24 14.67
C SER A 75 14.72 2.55 15.23
N ALA A 76 15.28 3.01 16.35
CA ALA A 76 14.95 4.31 16.93
C ALA A 76 15.33 5.48 16.00
N ALA A 77 16.35 5.31 15.14
CA ALA A 77 16.82 6.35 14.23
C ALA A 77 15.82 6.65 13.10
N ASN A 78 15.01 5.65 12.72
CA ASN A 78 14.02 5.76 11.63
C ASN A 78 12.59 5.85 12.15
N LYS A 79 12.40 6.07 13.45
CA LYS A 79 11.09 6.01 14.11
C LYS A 79 10.05 6.88 13.41
N ASP A 80 10.38 8.14 13.12
CA ASP A 80 9.44 9.08 12.54
C ASP A 80 9.05 8.70 11.10
N GLN A 81 10.01 8.21 10.31
CA GLN A 81 9.78 7.72 8.96
C GLN A 81 8.92 6.45 8.97
N ILE A 82 9.21 5.50 9.86
CA ILE A 82 8.40 4.29 10.05
C ILE A 82 6.95 4.67 10.39
N CYS A 83 6.76 5.57 11.36
CA CYS A 83 5.44 6.07 11.74
C CYS A 83 4.73 6.78 10.59
N GLY A 84 5.47 7.54 9.77
CA GLY A 84 4.96 8.22 8.57
C GLY A 84 4.46 7.22 7.53
N HIS A 85 5.28 6.23 7.15
CA HIS A 85 4.89 5.23 6.17
C HIS A 85 3.74 4.33 6.65
N LEU A 86 3.70 3.96 7.94
CA LEU A 86 2.55 3.27 8.53
C LEU A 86 1.28 4.13 8.48
N ALA A 87 1.39 5.45 8.69
CA ALA A 87 0.26 6.35 8.55
C ALA A 87 -0.24 6.46 7.09
N THR A 88 0.67 6.44 6.11
CA THR A 88 0.32 6.35 4.69
C THR A 88 -0.46 5.08 4.39
N VAL A 89 0.02 3.91 4.85
CA VAL A 89 -0.71 2.63 4.68
C VAL A 89 -2.12 2.71 5.25
N VAL A 90 -2.27 3.28 6.46
CA VAL A 90 -3.59 3.49 7.10
C VAL A 90 -4.48 4.43 6.27
N ALA A 91 -3.93 5.52 5.74
CA ALA A 91 -4.69 6.50 4.94
C ALA A 91 -5.21 5.87 3.65
N GLU A 92 -4.36 5.19 2.89
CA GLU A 92 -4.72 4.49 1.65
C GLU A 92 -5.76 3.40 1.90
N CYS A 93 -5.57 2.58 2.94
CA CYS A 93 -6.53 1.52 3.31
C CYS A 93 -7.93 2.03 3.69
N LYS A 94 -8.06 3.30 4.09
CA LYS A 94 -9.36 3.93 4.40
C LYS A 94 -10.14 4.36 3.16
N LEU A 95 -9.48 4.53 2.01
CA LEU A 95 -10.12 5.03 0.79
C LEU A 95 -11.16 4.05 0.26
N SER A 96 -10.78 2.79 0.02
CA SER A 96 -11.72 1.78 -0.47
C SER A 96 -11.25 0.33 -0.23
N VAL A 97 -12.13 -0.64 -0.49
CA VAL A 97 -11.77 -2.09 -0.40
C VAL A 97 -10.61 -2.43 -1.34
N PRO A 98 -10.58 -1.99 -2.62
CA PRO A 98 -9.44 -2.25 -3.49
C PRO A 98 -8.08 -1.80 -2.92
N HIS A 99 -8.00 -0.67 -2.22
CA HIS A 99 -6.75 -0.21 -1.61
C HIS A 99 -6.26 -1.17 -0.51
N ARG A 100 -7.17 -1.72 0.29
CA ARG A 100 -6.84 -2.74 1.30
C ARG A 100 -6.37 -4.03 0.66
N VAL A 101 -7.04 -4.45 -0.41
CA VAL A 101 -6.65 -5.62 -1.20
C VAL A 101 -5.25 -5.41 -1.81
N LEU A 102 -4.95 -4.22 -2.32
CA LEU A 102 -3.63 -3.89 -2.84
C LEU A 102 -2.57 -3.92 -1.73
N ALA A 103 -2.85 -3.31 -0.56
CA ALA A 103 -1.92 -3.35 0.58
C ALA A 103 -1.59 -4.78 1.01
N ALA A 104 -2.60 -5.66 1.06
CA ALA A 104 -2.40 -7.10 1.32
C ALA A 104 -1.59 -7.79 0.20
N LYS A 105 -1.88 -7.52 -1.07
CA LYS A 105 -1.12 -8.06 -2.22
C LYS A 105 0.35 -7.62 -2.22
N LEU A 106 0.62 -6.40 -1.77
CA LEU A 106 1.98 -5.89 -1.58
C LEU A 106 2.68 -6.53 -0.36
N GLY A 107 2.02 -7.41 0.39
CA GLY A 107 2.57 -8.13 1.53
C GLY A 107 2.69 -7.27 2.81
N ALA A 108 1.97 -6.15 2.88
CA ALA A 108 2.05 -5.23 4.02
C ALA A 108 1.56 -5.89 5.31
N TYR A 109 0.50 -6.69 5.24
CA TYR A 109 -0.09 -7.31 6.42
C TYR A 109 0.84 -8.38 7.01
N GLU A 110 1.38 -9.25 6.17
CA GLU A 110 2.31 -10.32 6.56
C GLU A 110 3.58 -9.74 7.18
N LEU A 111 4.09 -8.64 6.61
CA LEU A 111 5.23 -7.90 7.16
C LEU A 111 4.91 -7.37 8.57
N ILE A 112 3.77 -6.70 8.73
CA ILE A 112 3.35 -6.10 10.01
C ILE A 112 3.15 -7.18 11.07
N VAL A 113 2.35 -8.21 10.77
CA VAL A 113 2.09 -9.30 11.72
C VAL A 113 3.36 -10.08 12.04
N GLY A 114 4.22 -10.34 11.04
CA GLY A 114 5.51 -10.98 11.25
C GLY A 114 6.45 -10.17 12.15
N THR A 115 6.41 -8.84 12.03
CA THR A 115 7.18 -7.94 12.91
C THR A 115 6.63 -7.96 14.32
N LEU A 116 5.31 -7.82 14.47
CA LEU A 116 4.65 -7.86 15.76
C LEU A 116 4.92 -9.19 16.48
N GLU A 117 4.88 -10.32 15.76
CA GLU A 117 5.18 -11.64 16.33
C GLU A 117 6.62 -11.74 16.86
N LYS A 118 7.61 -11.34 16.05
CA LYS A 118 9.04 -11.51 16.37
C LYS A 118 9.54 -10.53 17.42
N GLU A 119 9.10 -9.28 17.34
CA GLU A 119 9.65 -8.19 18.13
C GLU A 119 8.82 -7.95 19.39
N THR A 120 9.46 -8.06 20.54
CA THR A 120 8.83 -7.82 21.86
C THR A 120 9.18 -6.44 22.44
N ALA A 121 10.17 -5.76 21.88
CA ALA A 121 10.71 -4.50 22.39
C ALA A 121 10.58 -3.35 21.38
N LEU A 122 9.39 -3.21 20.78
CA LEU A 122 9.08 -2.08 19.90
C LEU A 122 8.82 -0.80 20.71
N ASP A 123 9.19 0.34 20.13
CA ASP A 123 8.74 1.64 20.63
C ASP A 123 7.19 1.67 20.67
N LYS A 124 6.62 2.26 21.73
CA LYS A 124 5.18 2.26 21.96
C LYS A 124 4.39 2.90 20.83
N GLU A 125 4.95 3.93 20.19
CA GLU A 125 4.31 4.62 19.09
C GLU A 125 4.35 3.77 17.82
N VAL A 126 5.51 3.18 17.51
CA VAL A 126 5.65 2.24 16.38
C VAL A 126 4.70 1.06 16.54
N LEU A 127 4.63 0.47 17.74
CA LEU A 127 3.69 -0.60 18.07
C LEU A 127 2.23 -0.18 17.80
N ALA A 128 1.81 0.99 18.28
CA ALA A 128 0.46 1.49 18.05
C ALA A 128 0.16 1.71 16.56
N LYS A 129 1.13 2.23 15.79
CA LYS A 129 1.01 2.43 14.34
C LYS A 129 0.94 1.11 13.57
N LEU A 130 1.73 0.10 13.97
CA LEU A 130 1.68 -1.25 13.39
C LEU A 130 0.31 -1.88 13.59
N VAL A 131 -0.23 -1.84 14.83
CA VAL A 131 -1.57 -2.36 15.13
C VAL A 131 -2.65 -1.60 14.35
N ALA A 132 -2.54 -0.26 14.25
CA ALA A 132 -3.47 0.54 13.47
C ALA A 132 -3.44 0.20 11.97
N ALA A 133 -2.26 0.00 11.39
CA ALA A 133 -2.08 -0.42 10.00
C ALA A 133 -2.62 -1.83 9.76
N ALA A 134 -2.32 -2.79 10.64
CA ALA A 134 -2.88 -4.14 10.57
C ALA A 134 -4.40 -4.13 10.58
N ASN A 135 -5.01 -3.37 11.49
CA ASN A 135 -6.47 -3.22 11.58
C ASN A 135 -7.06 -2.55 10.34
N ALA A 136 -6.39 -1.52 9.80
CA ALA A 136 -6.84 -0.84 8.59
C ALA A 136 -6.88 -1.78 7.38
N ILE A 137 -5.90 -2.68 7.24
CA ILE A 137 -5.83 -3.66 6.14
C ILE A 137 -6.95 -4.71 6.25
N ILE A 138 -7.18 -5.30 7.43
CA ILE A 138 -8.18 -6.39 7.59
C ILE A 138 -9.62 -5.90 7.72
N ASN A 139 -9.84 -4.59 7.85
CA ASN A 139 -11.17 -4.04 8.02
C ASN A 139 -12.06 -4.35 6.80
N LYS A 140 -13.13 -5.14 7.00
CA LYS A 140 -13.99 -5.68 5.92
C LYS A 140 -13.24 -6.55 4.90
N GLN A 141 -12.10 -7.13 5.29
CA GLN A 141 -11.28 -8.05 4.51
C GLN A 141 -10.77 -9.20 5.41
N PRO A 142 -11.68 -10.09 5.87
CA PRO A 142 -11.35 -11.12 6.86
C PRO A 142 -10.46 -12.25 6.31
N ASP A 143 -10.39 -12.40 4.99
CA ASP A 143 -9.59 -13.39 4.26
C ASP A 143 -8.09 -13.25 4.50
N VAL A 144 -7.62 -12.07 4.89
CA VAL A 144 -6.22 -11.79 5.21
C VAL A 144 -5.86 -12.21 6.64
N PHE A 145 -6.85 -12.37 7.53
CA PHE A 145 -6.61 -12.72 8.94
C PHE A 145 -6.25 -14.20 9.09
N SER A 146 -5.16 -14.48 9.80
CA SER A 146 -4.61 -15.84 9.97
C SER A 146 -4.54 -16.29 11.43
N SER A 147 -4.22 -17.56 11.69
CA SER A 147 -3.96 -18.06 13.05
C SER A 147 -2.84 -17.28 13.74
N LYS A 148 -1.78 -16.95 12.99
CA LYS A 148 -0.67 -16.12 13.45
C LYS A 148 -1.13 -14.72 13.86
N SER A 149 -2.08 -14.14 13.12
CA SER A 149 -2.70 -12.86 13.49
C SER A 149 -3.40 -12.93 14.84
N LEU A 150 -4.09 -14.05 15.12
CA LEU A 150 -4.77 -14.27 16.40
C LEU A 150 -3.77 -14.41 17.55
N GLU A 151 -2.69 -15.17 17.38
CA GLU A 151 -1.64 -15.33 18.39
C GLU A 151 -0.99 -13.98 18.75
N VAL A 152 -0.68 -13.17 17.73
CA VAL A 152 -0.16 -11.81 17.94
C VAL A 152 -1.17 -10.95 18.71
N ALA A 153 -2.45 -10.98 18.33
CA ALA A 153 -3.49 -10.20 19.01
C ALA A 153 -3.63 -10.62 20.49
N LEU A 154 -3.63 -11.92 20.79
CA LEU A 154 -3.74 -12.43 22.16
C LEU A 154 -2.53 -12.03 23.04
N ARG A 155 -1.33 -11.97 22.47
CA ARG A 155 -0.12 -11.54 23.18
C ARG A 155 -0.11 -10.04 23.50
N LEU A 156 -0.81 -9.23 22.71
CA LEU A 156 -0.85 -7.76 22.85
C LEU A 156 -1.97 -7.26 23.79
N LEU A 157 -2.87 -8.14 24.24
CA LEU A 157 -3.94 -7.86 25.20
C LEU A 157 -3.47 -8.08 26.64
#